data_AF-A0A7W1KZE5-F1
#
_entry.id   AF-A0A7W1KZE5-F1
#
_cell.length_a   1.000
_cell.length_b   1.000
_cell.length_c   1.000
_cell.angle_alpha   90.00
_cell.angle_beta   90.00
_cell.angle_gamma   90.00
#
_symmetry.space_group_name_H-M   'P 1'
#
loop_
_entity.id
_entity.type
_entity.pdbx_description
1 polymer ?
#
loop_
_entity_poly.entity_id
_entity_poly.type
_entity_poly.pdbx_seq_one_letter_code
_entity_poly.pdbx_strand_id
1 'polypeptide(L)'
;MTFSTYFKISSYAMVASGALALAVAGGMSLMLAAAFSSVMLIAWSLEGTRWQLPERVGLVVVLLSLPLFYFDWKYQTSMGGAGEKVGVSALAHLILFLSAVKLLQVKADRDWVFLYLISFFEVLLAAGLTLSPLFLATLGLYTLCALSTIISFEIRKARRRVKISEARLLVAPDSTLFRRLIKKRGRGGQDAEARRLPVVAFVLLMLIFVLAMPLFLIAPRYGSSALSRTSGGLAGFVGFSDTVNLGDIGRLQQSERLVMRVRVEDSQAERNQSLRWRGVALDEFSGRGWRRSRGRSSYEQTNSERNLFQFGTTDSLHRITTQTFFVEPIDTPVLFAASRAVALQGMFPYVRRDTEGSLSTRQHDLERITYKAYSDTTEPEAESLRADFEPYPQQYPRESRLAFTRYLQLPAELDPRIAQLAREWIVRAGARNRYDAARVVERHLQSDYGYTLDLKAGGTDPLADFLFRVREGHCEYFSTAMAVMLRTQGVAARVVNGFQMGEYNDAADAYSVTQRDAHSWVEVYFPETDSWVTFDPTPAAGRPLRTHTGLTGNLSKYAEALELMWIQYVVGYDKQEQRTLATTLRNRLYAYRRALSAGLDNLTASATRWWNALTGANPSAEPLLGAASL
;
A
#
# COMPACT_ATOMS: atom_id res chain seq x y z
N MET A 1 0.81 -27.72 -36.90
CA MET A 1 2.05 -27.15 -36.35
C MET A 1 2.93 -28.30 -35.92
N THR A 2 4.15 -28.40 -36.45
CA THR A 2 5.02 -29.54 -36.15
C THR A 2 5.54 -29.47 -34.71
N PHE A 3 5.87 -30.62 -34.12
CA PHE A 3 6.44 -30.68 -32.77
C PHE A 3 7.74 -29.86 -32.63
N SER A 4 8.59 -29.83 -33.67
CA SER A 4 9.83 -29.04 -33.65
C SER A 4 9.55 -27.53 -33.64
N THR A 5 8.53 -27.10 -34.40
CA THR A 5 8.08 -25.71 -34.39
C THR A 5 7.46 -25.35 -33.05
N TYR A 6 6.67 -26.26 -32.45
CA TYR A 6 6.13 -26.09 -31.11
C TYR A 6 7.21 -25.90 -30.05
N PHE A 7 8.17 -26.83 -30.01
CA PHE A 7 9.29 -26.74 -29.08
C PHE A 7 10.00 -25.39 -29.18
N LYS A 8 10.32 -24.95 -30.42
CA LYS A 8 10.97 -23.65 -30.64
C LYS A 8 10.10 -22.48 -30.16
N ILE A 9 8.80 -22.46 -30.49
CA ILE A 9 7.88 -21.41 -30.02
C ILE A 9 7.82 -21.37 -28.50
N SER A 10 7.61 -22.53 -27.85
CA SER A 10 7.49 -22.58 -26.39
C SER A 10 8.76 -22.12 -25.70
N SER A 11 9.94 -22.52 -26.19
CA SER A 11 11.21 -22.11 -25.60
C SER A 11 11.47 -20.61 -25.70
N TYR A 12 11.18 -19.99 -26.86
CA TYR A 12 11.29 -18.53 -27.00
C TYR A 12 10.22 -17.82 -26.17
N ALA A 13 9.00 -18.36 -26.05
CA ALA A 13 7.95 -17.79 -25.21
C ALA A 13 8.31 -17.82 -23.71
N MET A 14 9.00 -18.87 -23.25
CA MET A 14 9.52 -18.95 -21.88
C MET A 14 10.57 -17.87 -21.60
N VAL A 15 11.53 -17.66 -22.51
CA VAL A 15 12.54 -16.60 -22.36
C VAL A 15 11.90 -15.21 -22.46
N ALA A 16 10.98 -15.01 -23.41
CA ALA A 16 10.26 -13.74 -23.56
C ALA A 16 9.42 -13.39 -22.32
N SER A 17 8.77 -14.39 -21.70
CA SER A 17 7.99 -14.16 -20.48
C SER A 17 8.86 -13.87 -19.26
N GLY A 18 10.07 -14.44 -19.18
CA GLY A 18 11.08 -14.08 -18.16
C GLY A 18 11.52 -12.62 -18.28
N ALA A 19 11.91 -12.21 -19.49
CA ALA A 19 12.25 -10.82 -19.78
C ALA A 19 11.07 -9.86 -19.57
N LEU A 20 9.85 -10.26 -19.93
CA LEU A 20 8.64 -9.47 -19.68
C LEU A 20 8.41 -9.25 -18.18
N ALA A 21 8.58 -10.28 -17.36
CA ALA A 21 8.46 -10.15 -15.90
C ALA A 21 9.46 -9.13 -15.35
N LEU A 22 10.70 -9.16 -15.84
CA LEU A 22 11.75 -8.21 -15.45
C LEU A 22 11.46 -6.77 -15.94
N ALA A 23 10.84 -6.62 -17.11
CA ALA A 23 10.39 -5.32 -17.63
C ALA A 23 9.26 -4.73 -16.78
N VAL A 24 8.25 -5.54 -16.48
CA VAL A 24 7.13 -5.15 -15.60
C VAL A 24 7.62 -4.81 -14.19
N ALA A 25 8.65 -5.49 -13.71
CA ALA A 25 9.25 -5.21 -12.40
C ALA A 25 10.11 -3.94 -12.36
N GLY A 26 10.31 -3.25 -13.48
CA GLY A 26 11.18 -2.07 -13.55
C GLY A 26 12.68 -2.39 -13.56
N GLY A 27 13.05 -3.65 -13.77
CA GLY A 27 14.45 -4.08 -13.87
C GLY A 27 15.12 -3.75 -15.21
N MET A 28 14.35 -3.27 -16.20
CA MET A 28 14.88 -2.80 -17.49
C MET A 28 14.14 -1.55 -17.98
N SER A 29 14.86 -0.70 -18.70
CA SER A 29 14.27 0.44 -19.40
C SER A 29 13.49 -0.02 -20.65
N LEU A 30 12.56 0.81 -21.12
CA LEU A 30 11.79 0.54 -22.33
C LEU A 30 12.71 0.35 -23.56
N MET A 31 13.80 1.11 -23.64
CA MET A 31 14.80 0.98 -24.71
C MET A 31 15.51 -0.38 -24.65
N LEU A 32 15.89 -0.84 -23.46
CA LEU A 32 16.54 -2.13 -23.28
C LEU A 32 15.59 -3.29 -23.60
N ALA A 33 14.32 -3.17 -23.20
CA ALA A 33 13.27 -4.14 -23.54
C ALA A 33 13.07 -4.24 -25.07
N ALA A 34 13.06 -3.11 -25.78
CA ALA A 34 12.97 -3.07 -27.23
C ALA A 34 14.21 -3.68 -27.91
N ALA A 35 15.41 -3.38 -27.41
CA ALA A 35 16.65 -3.97 -27.90
C ALA A 35 16.68 -5.50 -27.72
N PHE A 36 16.32 -5.99 -26.53
CA PHE A 36 16.25 -7.42 -26.25
C PHE A 36 15.21 -8.13 -27.14
N SER A 37 14.03 -7.53 -27.31
CA SER A 37 12.99 -8.06 -28.20
C SER A 37 13.47 -8.14 -29.65
N SER A 38 14.22 -7.14 -30.11
CA SER A 38 14.85 -7.15 -31.44
C SER A 38 15.86 -8.29 -31.57
N VAL A 39 16.69 -8.52 -30.55
CA VAL A 39 17.63 -9.65 -30.50
C VAL A 39 16.89 -10.99 -30.55
N MET A 40 15.76 -11.14 -29.85
CA MET A 40 14.94 -12.35 -29.92
C MET A 40 14.41 -12.62 -31.32
N LEU A 41 13.93 -11.59 -32.03
CA LEU A 41 13.44 -11.71 -33.40
C LEU A 41 14.56 -12.05 -34.40
N ILE A 42 15.74 -11.46 -34.21
CA ILE A 42 16.93 -11.78 -35.00
C ILE A 42 17.36 -13.23 -34.72
N ALA A 43 17.49 -13.62 -33.46
CA ALA A 43 17.85 -14.99 -33.04
C ALA A 43 16.88 -16.03 -33.60
N TRP A 44 15.58 -15.74 -33.56
CA TRP A 44 14.54 -16.57 -34.15
C TRP A 44 14.77 -16.81 -35.64
N SER A 45 15.12 -15.75 -36.38
CA SER A 45 15.32 -15.78 -37.83
C SER A 45 16.64 -16.43 -38.23
N LEU A 46 17.69 -16.29 -37.41
CA LEU A 46 19.01 -16.87 -37.65
C LEU A 46 19.10 -18.35 -37.28
N GLU A 47 18.12 -18.90 -36.57
CA GLU A 47 18.22 -20.25 -36.03
C GLU A 47 18.22 -21.33 -37.12
N GLY A 48 19.26 -22.18 -37.12
CA GLY A 48 19.48 -23.18 -38.17
C GLY A 48 20.24 -22.64 -39.39
N THR A 49 20.66 -21.36 -39.36
CA THR A 49 21.50 -20.76 -40.41
C THR A 49 22.98 -20.76 -40.01
N ARG A 50 23.87 -20.55 -40.99
CA ARG A 50 25.32 -20.40 -40.78
C ARG A 50 25.73 -19.14 -40.00
N TRP A 51 24.80 -18.21 -39.80
CA TRP A 51 25.04 -16.90 -39.17
C TRP A 51 24.87 -16.94 -37.65
N GLN A 52 24.57 -18.10 -37.06
CA GLN A 52 24.58 -18.25 -35.61
C GLN A 52 25.99 -18.15 -35.05
N LEU A 53 26.12 -17.57 -33.86
CA LEU A 53 27.42 -17.39 -33.22
C LEU A 53 28.04 -18.75 -32.84
N PRO A 54 29.31 -19.00 -33.23
CA PRO A 54 30.06 -20.16 -32.76
C PRO A 54 30.24 -20.12 -31.24
N GLU A 55 30.31 -21.28 -30.60
CA GLU A 55 30.47 -21.42 -29.14
C GLU A 55 31.70 -20.67 -28.60
N ARG A 56 32.80 -20.66 -29.36
CA ARG A 56 34.05 -19.95 -28.99
C ARG A 56 33.87 -18.43 -28.93
N VAL A 57 33.25 -17.86 -29.96
CA VAL A 57 32.96 -16.42 -30.02
C VAL A 57 31.98 -16.04 -28.92
N GLY A 58 30.95 -16.87 -28.74
CA GLY A 58 30.00 -16.72 -27.66
C GLY A 58 30.62 -16.70 -26.27
N LEU A 59 31.59 -17.59 -25.99
CA LEU A 59 32.31 -17.64 -24.73
C LEU A 59 33.16 -16.39 -24.49
N VAL A 60 33.83 -15.87 -25.52
CA VAL A 60 34.59 -14.61 -25.44
C VAL A 60 33.66 -13.44 -25.11
N VAL A 61 32.50 -13.34 -25.78
CA VAL A 61 31.52 -12.28 -25.52
C VAL A 61 30.96 -12.36 -24.09
N VAL A 62 30.72 -13.58 -23.57
CA VAL A 62 30.30 -13.79 -22.17
C VAL A 62 31.41 -13.38 -21.20
N LEU A 63 32.68 -13.72 -21.47
CA LEU A 63 33.80 -13.30 -20.61
C LEU A 63 33.98 -11.76 -20.61
N LEU A 64 33.73 -11.10 -21.74
CA LEU A 64 33.74 -9.64 -21.85
C LEU A 64 32.58 -8.96 -21.11
N SER A 65 31.50 -9.68 -20.79
CA SER A 65 30.39 -9.10 -20.02
C SER A 65 30.73 -8.86 -18.55
N LEU A 66 31.69 -9.60 -17.99
CA LEU A 66 32.14 -9.44 -16.60
C LEU A 66 32.79 -8.07 -16.33
N PRO A 67 33.78 -7.60 -17.11
CA PRO A 67 34.31 -6.25 -16.92
C PRO A 67 33.27 -5.17 -17.25
N LEU A 68 32.42 -5.37 -18.27
CA LEU A 68 31.33 -4.43 -18.58
C LEU A 68 30.35 -4.28 -17.43
N PHE A 69 29.98 -5.37 -16.76
CA PHE A 69 29.15 -5.35 -15.56
C PHE A 69 29.80 -4.57 -14.42
N TYR A 70 31.11 -4.76 -14.17
CA TYR A 70 31.83 -4.01 -13.17
C TYR A 70 31.82 -2.50 -13.46
N PHE A 71 32.02 -2.11 -14.72
CA PHE A 71 31.94 -0.72 -15.14
C PHE A 71 30.52 -0.14 -15.03
N ASP A 72 29.49 -0.90 -15.40
CA ASP A 72 28.08 -0.50 -15.28
C ASP A 72 27.70 -0.24 -13.82
N TRP A 73 28.05 -1.16 -12.92
CA TRP A 73 27.88 -0.98 -11.48
C TRP A 73 28.58 0.31 -11.02
N LYS A 74 29.88 0.47 -11.32
CA LYS A 74 30.65 1.63 -10.87
C LYS A 74 30.08 2.96 -11.40
N TYR A 75 29.64 2.99 -12.66
CA TYR A 75 29.01 4.15 -13.28
C TYR A 75 27.71 4.55 -12.58
N GLN A 76 26.81 3.58 -12.34
CA GLN A 76 25.55 3.83 -11.64
C GLN A 76 25.76 4.28 -10.18
N THR A 77 26.80 3.76 -9.51
CA THR A 77 27.16 4.19 -8.15
C THR A 77 27.66 5.63 -8.13
N SER A 78 28.44 6.02 -9.15
CA SER A 78 28.96 7.39 -9.28
C SER A 78 27.88 8.44 -9.55
N MET A 79 26.73 8.04 -10.08
CA MET A 79 25.57 8.93 -10.29
C MET A 79 24.70 9.11 -9.03
N GLY A 80 25.15 8.64 -7.86
CA GLY A 80 24.43 8.82 -6.59
C GLY A 80 23.31 7.82 -6.35
N GLY A 81 23.28 6.71 -7.09
CA GLY A 81 22.34 5.61 -6.82
C GLY A 81 22.65 4.93 -5.48
N ALA A 82 21.62 4.66 -4.67
CA ALA A 82 21.77 3.88 -3.44
C ALA A 82 22.39 2.50 -3.78
N GLY A 83 23.50 2.15 -3.12
CA GLY A 83 24.36 1.01 -3.51
C GLY A 83 23.63 -0.34 -3.66
N GLU A 84 22.57 -0.58 -2.89
CA GLU A 84 21.75 -1.80 -3.01
C GLU A 84 20.91 -1.84 -4.29
N LYS A 85 20.31 -0.71 -4.72
CA LYS A 85 19.51 -0.64 -5.97
C LYS A 85 20.38 -0.76 -7.21
N VAL A 86 21.59 -0.21 -7.15
CA VAL A 86 22.57 -0.26 -8.24
C VAL A 86 23.00 -1.71 -8.54
N GLY A 87 23.26 -2.51 -7.50
CA GLY A 87 23.67 -3.91 -7.68
C GLY A 87 22.59 -4.77 -8.36
N VAL A 88 21.32 -4.58 -7.99
CA VAL A 88 20.20 -5.34 -8.55
C VAL A 88 19.92 -4.94 -10.02
N SER A 89 20.01 -3.65 -10.35
CA SER A 89 19.84 -3.18 -11.73
C SER A 89 20.97 -3.64 -12.65
N ALA A 90 22.23 -3.55 -12.20
CA ALA A 90 23.37 -4.07 -12.95
C ALA A 90 23.23 -5.59 -13.18
N LEU A 91 22.72 -6.33 -12.20
CA LEU A 91 22.49 -7.78 -12.33
C LEU A 91 21.40 -8.08 -13.37
N ALA A 92 20.34 -7.27 -13.45
CA ALA A 92 19.32 -7.37 -14.47
C ALA A 92 19.91 -7.20 -15.88
N HIS A 93 20.76 -6.19 -16.08
CA HIS A 93 21.46 -5.96 -17.35
C HIS A 93 22.35 -7.15 -17.73
N LEU A 94 23.11 -7.69 -16.77
CA LEU A 94 23.99 -8.84 -17.00
C LEU A 94 23.21 -10.08 -17.42
N ILE A 95 22.14 -10.44 -16.70
CA ILE A 95 21.35 -11.64 -17.00
C ILE A 95 20.68 -11.52 -18.38
N LEU A 96 20.12 -10.36 -18.72
CA LEU A 96 19.57 -10.09 -20.05
C LEU A 96 20.62 -10.17 -21.16
N PHE A 97 21.82 -9.66 -20.91
CA PHE A 97 22.93 -9.75 -21.85
C PHE A 97 23.34 -11.21 -22.09
N LEU A 98 23.48 -11.99 -21.02
CA LEU A 98 23.81 -13.43 -21.11
C LEU A 98 22.70 -14.19 -21.87
N SER A 99 21.44 -13.87 -21.61
CA SER A 99 20.26 -14.40 -22.32
C SER A 99 20.33 -14.09 -23.83
N ALA A 100 20.59 -12.84 -24.19
CA ALA A 100 20.73 -12.37 -25.57
C ALA A 100 21.87 -13.08 -26.32
N VAL A 101 23.05 -13.19 -25.69
CA VAL A 101 24.21 -13.88 -26.29
C VAL A 101 23.91 -15.37 -26.48
N LYS A 102 23.29 -16.03 -25.50
CA LYS A 102 22.91 -17.44 -25.59
C LYS A 102 21.83 -17.70 -26.65
N LEU A 103 20.92 -16.76 -26.88
CA LEU A 103 19.93 -16.83 -27.95
C LEU A 103 20.57 -16.77 -29.35
N LEU A 104 21.68 -16.06 -29.52
CA LEU A 104 22.37 -15.95 -30.82
C LEU A 104 23.31 -17.12 -31.12
N GLN A 105 23.68 -17.92 -30.11
CA GLN A 105 24.55 -19.09 -30.26
C GLN A 105 23.84 -20.26 -30.95
N VAL A 106 24.65 -21.15 -31.54
CA VAL A 106 24.21 -22.50 -31.95
C VAL A 106 23.81 -23.26 -30.69
N LYS A 107 22.57 -23.78 -30.65
CA LYS A 107 21.98 -24.36 -29.44
C LYS A 107 22.08 -25.88 -29.43
N ALA A 108 22.87 -26.43 -28.52
CA ALA A 108 22.75 -27.83 -28.11
C ALA A 108 21.67 -27.98 -27.03
N ASP A 109 21.32 -29.22 -26.66
CA ASP A 109 20.33 -29.46 -25.61
C ASP A 109 20.76 -28.85 -24.25
N ARG A 110 22.07 -28.72 -23.99
CA ARG A 110 22.61 -28.02 -22.81
C ARG A 110 22.36 -26.50 -22.84
N ASP A 111 22.44 -25.87 -24.01
CA ASP A 111 22.25 -24.43 -24.16
C ASP A 111 20.80 -24.02 -23.92
N TRP A 112 19.86 -24.90 -24.30
CA TRP A 112 18.45 -24.73 -23.93
C TRP A 112 18.25 -24.75 -22.41
N VAL A 113 18.90 -25.67 -21.69
CA VAL A 113 18.84 -25.71 -20.23
C VAL A 113 19.41 -24.44 -19.61
N PHE A 114 20.53 -23.92 -20.14
CA PHE A 114 21.08 -22.64 -19.68
C PHE A 114 20.13 -21.47 -19.92
N LEU A 115 19.48 -21.40 -21.09
CA LEU A 115 18.48 -20.37 -21.36
C LEU A 115 17.30 -20.44 -20.39
N TYR A 116 16.81 -21.65 -20.08
CA TYR A 116 15.72 -21.83 -19.11
C TYR A 116 16.12 -21.46 -17.68
N LEU A 117 17.38 -21.72 -17.32
CA LEU A 117 17.93 -21.33 -16.03
C LEU A 117 18.08 -19.80 -15.94
N ILE A 118 18.58 -19.17 -17.01
CA ILE A 118 18.69 -17.72 -17.10
C ILE A 118 17.30 -17.07 -17.00
N SER A 119 16.30 -17.54 -17.75
CA SER A 119 14.94 -17.00 -17.67
C SER A 119 14.29 -17.20 -16.29
N PHE A 120 14.63 -18.29 -15.60
CA PHE A 120 14.20 -18.49 -14.22
C PHE A 120 14.81 -17.43 -13.29
N PHE A 121 16.10 -17.12 -13.46
CA PHE A 121 16.75 -16.05 -12.70
C PHE A 121 16.22 -14.66 -13.06
N GLU A 122 15.80 -14.41 -14.30
CA GLU A 122 15.10 -13.17 -14.69
C GLU A 122 13.81 -12.99 -13.88
N VAL A 123 12.99 -14.05 -13.77
CA VAL A 123 11.75 -14.02 -12.96
C VAL A 123 12.05 -13.92 -11.46
N LEU A 124 13.08 -14.62 -10.98
CA LEU A 124 13.49 -14.55 -9.57
C LEU A 124 13.93 -13.12 -9.20
N LEU A 125 14.69 -12.47 -10.08
CA LEU A 125 15.11 -11.09 -9.91
C LEU A 125 13.92 -10.13 -9.96
N ALA A 126 13.00 -10.34 -10.92
CA ALA A 126 11.76 -9.58 -11.01
C ALA A 126 10.93 -9.68 -9.72
N ALA A 127 10.82 -10.87 -9.12
CA ALA A 127 10.11 -11.09 -7.86
C ALA A 127 10.71 -10.28 -6.69
N GLY A 128 12.02 -10.03 -6.71
CA GLY A 128 12.69 -9.19 -5.71
C GLY A 128 12.56 -7.68 -5.94
N LEU A 129 12.17 -7.27 -7.16
CA LEU A 129 12.11 -5.87 -7.58
C LEU A 129 10.70 -5.26 -7.46
N THR A 130 9.64 -6.06 -7.57
CA THR A 130 8.26 -5.56 -7.59
C THR A 130 7.34 -6.32 -6.65
N LEU A 131 6.36 -5.58 -6.11
CA LEU A 131 5.24 -6.11 -5.35
C LEU A 131 3.91 -5.90 -6.08
N SER A 132 3.93 -5.57 -7.37
CA SER A 132 2.72 -5.29 -8.16
C SER A 132 1.90 -6.57 -8.41
N PRO A 133 0.55 -6.50 -8.44
CA PRO A 133 -0.28 -7.63 -8.86
C PRO A 133 -0.01 -8.05 -10.32
N LEU A 134 0.48 -7.13 -11.16
CA LEU A 134 0.82 -7.43 -12.55
C LEU A 134 1.96 -8.46 -12.65
N PHE A 135 2.84 -8.49 -11.66
CA PHE A 135 3.88 -9.51 -11.56
C PHE A 135 3.27 -10.92 -11.47
N LEU A 136 2.19 -11.12 -10.72
CA LEU A 136 1.51 -12.42 -10.62
C LEU A 136 1.01 -12.90 -11.99
N ALA A 137 0.49 -12.00 -12.82
CA ALA A 137 0.07 -12.33 -14.18
C ALA A 137 1.27 -12.77 -15.04
N THR A 138 2.39 -12.04 -14.96
CA THR A 138 3.62 -12.42 -15.67
C THR A 138 4.23 -13.74 -15.17
N LEU A 139 4.16 -14.00 -13.86
CA LEU A 139 4.59 -15.26 -13.25
C LEU A 139 3.71 -16.43 -13.69
N GLY A 140 2.39 -16.23 -13.77
CA GLY A 140 1.45 -17.21 -14.31
C GLY A 140 1.73 -17.53 -15.77
N LEU A 141 1.95 -16.50 -16.59
CA LEU A 141 2.35 -16.64 -18.00
C LEU A 141 3.68 -17.38 -18.14
N TYR A 142 4.69 -17.01 -17.35
CA TYR A 142 5.99 -17.67 -17.34
C TYR A 142 5.86 -19.14 -16.93
N THR A 143 5.10 -19.44 -15.87
CA THR A 143 4.89 -20.82 -15.39
C THR A 143 4.19 -21.67 -16.46
N LEU A 144 3.19 -21.11 -17.14
CA LEU A 144 2.53 -21.78 -18.28
C LEU A 144 3.52 -22.09 -19.40
N CYS A 145 4.33 -21.11 -19.80
CA CYS A 145 5.34 -21.27 -20.84
C CYS A 145 6.43 -22.26 -20.42
N ALA A 146 6.86 -22.22 -19.17
CA ALA A 146 7.88 -23.10 -18.59
C ALA A 146 7.39 -24.55 -18.55
N LEU A 147 6.18 -24.82 -18.06
CA LEU A 147 5.58 -26.16 -18.06
C LEU A 147 5.50 -26.72 -19.48
N SER A 148 4.95 -25.94 -20.41
CA SER A 148 4.86 -26.33 -21.82
C SER A 148 6.25 -26.66 -22.40
N THR A 149 7.25 -25.81 -22.11
CA THR A 149 8.61 -25.95 -22.63
C THR A 149 9.32 -27.15 -22.04
N ILE A 150 9.30 -27.34 -20.72
CA ILE A 150 9.96 -28.45 -20.03
C ILE A 150 9.35 -29.79 -20.47
N ILE A 151 8.02 -29.89 -20.57
CA ILE A 151 7.36 -31.11 -21.06
C ILE A 151 7.80 -31.39 -22.51
N SER A 152 7.79 -30.38 -23.38
CA SER A 152 8.24 -30.55 -24.76
C SER A 152 9.74 -30.92 -24.87
N PHE A 153 10.58 -30.41 -23.96
CA PHE A 153 12.01 -30.71 -23.87
C PHE A 153 12.25 -32.16 -23.46
N GLU A 154 11.58 -32.63 -22.41
CA GLU A 154 11.72 -34.02 -21.95
C GLU A 154 11.16 -35.02 -22.96
N ILE A 155 10.05 -34.71 -23.65
CA ILE A 155 9.56 -35.53 -24.77
C ILE A 155 10.60 -35.58 -25.90
N ARG A 156 11.21 -34.44 -26.26
CA ARG A 156 12.25 -34.38 -27.30
C ARG A 156 13.48 -35.19 -26.92
N LYS A 157 13.95 -35.07 -25.68
CA LYS A 157 15.11 -35.78 -25.12
C LYS A 157 14.86 -37.29 -25.04
N ALA A 158 13.69 -37.71 -24.56
CA ALA A 158 13.27 -39.11 -24.53
C ALA A 158 13.24 -39.72 -25.94
N ARG A 159 12.65 -39.02 -26.91
CA ARG A 159 12.58 -39.47 -28.31
C ARG A 159 13.96 -39.66 -28.95
N ARG A 160 14.93 -38.78 -28.66
CA ARG A 160 16.31 -38.94 -29.16
C ARG A 160 16.96 -40.20 -28.60
N ARG A 161 16.75 -40.51 -27.32
CA ARG A 161 17.25 -41.75 -26.69
C ARG A 161 16.61 -43.01 -27.31
N VAL A 162 15.31 -42.99 -27.56
CA VAL A 162 14.58 -44.13 -28.15
C VAL A 162 15.02 -44.43 -29.59
N LYS A 163 15.26 -43.41 -30.42
CA LYS A 163 15.80 -43.62 -31.78
C LYS A 163 17.16 -44.32 -31.78
N ILE A 164 18.00 -44.04 -30.79
CA ILE A 164 19.32 -44.68 -30.64
C ILE A 164 19.17 -46.16 -30.25
N SER A 165 18.16 -46.53 -29.45
CA SER A 165 17.87 -47.93 -29.13
C SER A 165 17.18 -48.69 -30.26
N GLU A 166 16.31 -48.04 -31.04
CA GLU A 166 15.66 -48.67 -32.21
C GLU A 166 16.66 -48.97 -33.33
N ALA A 167 17.71 -48.17 -33.48
CA ALA A 167 18.83 -48.46 -34.39
C ALA A 167 19.63 -49.72 -33.98
N ARG A 168 19.41 -50.26 -32.77
CA ARG A 168 20.00 -51.53 -32.29
C ARG A 168 19.05 -52.72 -32.37
N LEU A 169 17.80 -52.56 -32.83
CA LEU A 169 16.84 -53.67 -32.94
C LEU A 169 17.10 -54.50 -34.22
N LEU A 170 17.10 -55.83 -34.04
CA LEU A 170 17.39 -56.92 -34.97
C LEU A 170 16.37 -57.10 -36.13
N VAL A 171 15.89 -56.01 -36.74
CA VAL A 171 15.02 -56.10 -37.92
C VAL A 171 15.70 -55.41 -39.10
N ALA A 172 15.86 -56.13 -40.20
CA ALA A 172 16.47 -55.60 -41.41
C ALA A 172 15.69 -54.34 -41.89
N PRO A 173 16.38 -53.20 -42.12
CA PRO A 173 15.77 -51.91 -42.44
C PRO A 173 14.96 -51.90 -43.76
N ASP A 174 15.07 -52.96 -44.56
CA ASP A 174 14.44 -53.08 -45.88
C ASP A 174 13.05 -53.70 -45.87
N SER A 175 12.51 -54.11 -44.71
CA SER A 175 11.16 -54.64 -44.66
C SER A 175 10.08 -53.57 -44.91
N THR A 176 9.12 -53.88 -45.79
CA THR A 176 8.00 -52.99 -46.15
C THR A 176 7.08 -52.70 -44.96
N LEU A 177 7.02 -53.62 -43.99
CA LEU A 177 6.32 -53.47 -42.71
C LEU A 177 6.98 -52.42 -41.81
N PHE A 178 8.32 -52.43 -41.69
CA PHE A 178 9.07 -51.41 -40.95
C PHE A 178 8.85 -50.01 -41.55
N ARG A 179 8.93 -49.90 -42.89
CA ARG A 179 8.70 -48.65 -43.62
C ARG A 179 7.27 -48.12 -43.46
N ARG A 180 6.25 -48.98 -43.46
CA ARG A 180 4.84 -48.59 -43.23
C ARG A 180 4.56 -48.20 -41.77
N LEU A 181 5.08 -48.95 -40.80
CA LEU A 181 4.87 -48.68 -39.37
C LEU A 181 5.50 -47.34 -38.94
N ILE A 182 6.71 -47.05 -39.41
CA ILE A 182 7.38 -45.76 -39.16
C ILE A 182 6.65 -44.60 -39.84
N LYS A 183 6.22 -44.76 -41.09
CA LYS A 183 5.55 -43.70 -41.86
C LYS A 183 4.15 -43.36 -41.31
N LYS A 184 3.40 -44.36 -40.81
CA LYS A 184 2.06 -44.19 -40.23
C LYS A 184 2.11 -43.62 -38.80
N ARG A 185 3.11 -44.00 -37.99
CA ARG A 185 3.31 -43.46 -36.63
C ARG A 185 4.00 -42.10 -36.61
N GLY A 186 4.79 -41.78 -37.63
CA GLY A 186 5.67 -40.60 -37.67
C GLY A 186 5.03 -39.27 -38.07
N ARG A 187 3.89 -39.22 -38.77
CA ARG A 187 3.28 -37.94 -39.21
C ARG A 187 1.98 -37.56 -38.49
N GLY A 188 1.05 -38.50 -38.29
CA GLY A 188 -0.26 -38.20 -37.68
C GLY A 188 -0.25 -38.03 -36.16
N GLY A 189 0.52 -38.86 -35.42
CA GLY A 189 0.58 -38.80 -33.96
C GLY A 189 1.38 -37.61 -33.42
N GLN A 190 2.44 -37.21 -34.14
CA GLN A 190 3.36 -36.15 -33.70
C GLN A 190 2.71 -34.76 -33.68
N ASP A 191 1.84 -34.47 -34.64
CA ASP A 191 1.13 -33.20 -34.73
C ASP A 191 -0.07 -33.13 -33.76
N ALA A 192 -0.67 -34.29 -33.45
CA ALA A 192 -1.76 -34.40 -32.47
C ALA A 192 -1.26 -34.20 -31.03
N GLU A 193 -0.08 -34.72 -30.68
CA GLU A 193 0.54 -34.51 -29.36
C GLU A 193 0.89 -33.04 -29.13
N ALA A 194 1.51 -32.37 -30.12
CA ALA A 194 1.88 -30.95 -30.01
C ALA A 194 0.68 -30.03 -29.75
N ARG A 195 -0.51 -30.37 -30.29
CA ARG A 195 -1.76 -29.61 -30.05
C ARG A 195 -2.30 -29.76 -28.63
N ARG A 196 -2.00 -30.86 -27.92
CA ARG A 196 -2.49 -31.12 -26.56
C ARG A 196 -1.62 -30.51 -25.47
N LEU A 197 -0.34 -30.22 -25.76
CA LEU A 197 0.62 -29.70 -24.79
C LEU A 197 0.19 -28.41 -24.09
N PRO A 198 -0.39 -27.39 -24.76
CA PRO A 198 -0.86 -26.17 -24.08
C PRO A 198 -1.97 -26.46 -23.07
N VAL A 199 -2.89 -27.36 -23.41
CA VAL A 199 -4.01 -27.75 -22.53
C VAL A 199 -3.49 -28.47 -21.30
N VAL A 200 -2.56 -29.41 -21.48
CA VAL A 200 -1.91 -30.11 -20.37
C VAL A 200 -1.17 -29.13 -19.46
N ALA A 201 -0.41 -28.20 -20.03
CA ALA A 201 0.30 -27.16 -19.27
C ALA A 201 -0.67 -26.27 -18.48
N PHE A 202 -1.81 -25.90 -19.07
CA PHE A 202 -2.84 -25.11 -18.40
C PHE A 202 -3.52 -25.87 -17.25
N VAL A 203 -3.86 -27.15 -17.45
CA VAL A 203 -4.42 -27.99 -16.38
C VAL A 203 -3.43 -28.16 -15.23
N LEU A 204 -2.15 -28.38 -15.53
CA LEU A 204 -1.10 -28.44 -14.52
C LEU A 204 -0.91 -27.12 -13.78
N LEU A 205 -0.99 -25.97 -14.47
CA LEU A 205 -0.95 -24.65 -13.85
C LEU A 205 -2.10 -24.48 -12.84
N MET A 206 -3.32 -24.87 -13.22
CA MET A 206 -4.48 -24.82 -12.32
C MET A 206 -4.29 -25.73 -11.11
N LEU A 207 -3.76 -26.94 -11.30
CA LEU A 207 -3.43 -27.85 -10.22
C LEU A 207 -2.37 -27.25 -9.27
N ILE A 208 -1.31 -26.64 -9.81
CA ILE A 208 -0.29 -25.95 -9.02
C ILE A 208 -0.94 -24.84 -8.18
N PHE A 209 -1.85 -24.05 -8.76
CA PHE A 209 -2.51 -22.97 -8.03
C PHE A 209 -3.41 -23.49 -6.90
N VAL A 210 -4.19 -24.55 -7.16
CA VAL A 210 -5.05 -25.21 -6.15
C VAL A 210 -4.22 -25.79 -5.01
N LEU A 211 -3.07 -26.40 -5.30
CA LEU A 211 -2.18 -26.95 -4.28
C LEU A 211 -1.39 -25.87 -3.53
N ALA A 212 -1.03 -24.78 -4.21
CA ALA A 212 -0.26 -23.68 -3.64
C ALA A 212 -1.11 -22.79 -2.71
N MET A 213 -2.41 -22.65 -2.97
CA MET A 213 -3.29 -21.76 -2.19
C MET A 213 -3.36 -22.14 -0.69
N PRO A 214 -3.59 -23.40 -0.29
CA PRO A 214 -3.52 -23.78 1.12
C PRO A 214 -2.12 -23.57 1.73
N LEU A 215 -1.07 -23.90 0.97
CA LEU A 215 0.31 -23.73 1.42
C LEU A 215 0.63 -22.26 1.67
N PHE A 216 0.17 -21.36 0.80
CA PHE A 216 0.32 -19.91 0.93
C PHE A 216 -0.33 -19.37 2.21
N LEU A 217 -1.51 -19.88 2.58
CA LEU A 217 -2.23 -19.45 3.78
C LEU A 217 -1.60 -19.95 5.09
N ILE A 218 -0.96 -21.13 5.04
CA ILE A 218 -0.38 -21.81 6.21
C ILE A 218 1.10 -21.47 6.40
N ALA A 219 1.83 -21.16 5.33
CA ALA A 219 3.27 -20.95 5.38
C ALA A 219 3.64 -19.80 6.34
N PRO A 220 4.54 -20.04 7.31
CA PRO A 220 4.93 -19.01 8.27
C PRO A 220 5.79 -17.96 7.57
N ARG A 221 5.31 -16.72 7.56
CA ARG A 221 6.03 -15.58 6.96
C ARG A 221 6.95 -14.96 8.01
N TYR A 222 8.25 -15.12 7.82
CA TYR A 222 9.28 -14.42 8.60
C TYR A 222 9.91 -13.36 7.69
N GLY A 223 9.67 -12.07 7.93
CA GLY A 223 10.51 -11.00 7.35
C GLY A 223 9.96 -10.18 6.17
N SER A 224 8.68 -9.82 6.14
CA SER A 224 8.16 -8.81 5.18
C SER A 224 8.85 -7.44 5.31
N SER A 225 9.50 -7.15 6.44
CA SER A 225 10.27 -5.93 6.72
C SER A 225 11.72 -5.93 6.20
N ALA A 226 12.26 -7.07 5.76
CA ALA A 226 13.61 -7.13 5.17
C ALA A 226 13.60 -6.85 3.65
N LEU A 227 12.57 -7.33 2.94
CA LEU A 227 12.43 -7.15 1.49
C LEU A 227 11.77 -5.82 1.12
N SER A 228 10.96 -5.20 2.00
CA SER A 228 10.38 -3.86 1.76
C SER A 228 11.42 -2.73 1.73
N ARG A 229 12.62 -2.97 2.29
CA ARG A 229 13.75 -2.01 2.31
C ARG A 229 14.21 -1.62 0.90
N THR A 230 14.01 -2.48 -0.11
CA THR A 230 14.43 -2.20 -1.49
C THR A 230 13.50 -1.24 -2.22
N SER A 231 12.26 -1.03 -1.76
CA SER A 231 11.35 -0.07 -2.40
C SER A 231 11.76 1.39 -2.16
N GLY A 232 12.51 1.66 -1.09
CA GLY A 232 12.94 3.00 -0.70
C GLY A 232 11.75 3.82 -0.21
N GLY A 233 11.80 4.26 1.05
CA GLY A 233 10.81 5.17 1.60
C GLY A 233 10.61 6.42 0.76
N LEU A 234 9.45 7.04 0.92
CA LEU A 234 9.17 8.36 0.38
C LEU A 234 10.08 9.38 1.10
N ALA A 235 11.30 9.52 0.59
CA ALA A 235 12.25 10.55 1.03
C ALA A 235 11.71 11.94 0.67
N GLY A 236 11.95 12.93 1.56
CA GLY A 236 11.50 14.31 1.36
C GLY A 236 10.04 14.56 1.79
N PHE A 237 9.55 13.84 2.81
CA PHE A 237 8.25 14.08 3.41
C PHE A 237 8.28 15.33 4.31
N VAL A 238 8.19 16.53 3.70
CA VAL A 238 8.33 17.83 4.40
C VAL A 238 6.97 18.33 4.92
N GLY A 239 6.94 19.02 6.05
CA GLY A 239 5.70 19.59 6.63
C GLY A 239 5.12 18.82 7.83
N PHE A 240 5.73 17.68 8.19
CA PHE A 240 5.35 16.83 9.32
C PHE A 240 6.44 16.72 10.39
N SER A 241 7.31 17.73 10.45
CA SER A 241 8.39 17.91 11.43
C SER A 241 7.98 18.89 12.54
N ASP A 242 8.80 19.02 13.58
CA ASP A 242 8.59 20.01 14.66
C ASP A 242 8.76 21.47 14.17
N THR A 243 9.30 21.68 12.97
CA THR A 243 9.44 23.00 12.35
C THR A 243 9.14 22.88 10.85
N VAL A 244 8.34 23.81 10.34
CA VAL A 244 7.86 23.87 8.95
C VAL A 244 8.00 25.30 8.45
N ASN A 245 8.70 25.51 7.34
CA ASN A 245 8.76 26.83 6.71
C ASN A 245 7.60 27.01 5.74
N LEU A 246 7.15 28.25 5.58
CA LEU A 246 6.17 28.58 4.54
C LEU A 246 6.71 28.21 3.16
N GLY A 247 5.98 27.36 2.44
CA GLY A 247 6.38 26.91 1.10
C GLY A 247 6.77 25.43 1.02
N ASP A 248 6.99 24.78 2.16
CA ASP A 248 7.50 23.42 2.21
C ASP A 248 6.45 22.39 1.77
N ILE A 249 5.17 22.55 2.15
CA ILE A 249 4.09 21.61 1.79
C ILE A 249 3.69 21.74 0.33
N GLY A 250 3.84 22.93 -0.27
CA GLY A 250 3.56 23.15 -1.70
C GLY A 250 4.33 22.19 -2.61
N ARG A 251 5.52 21.72 -2.20
CA ARG A 251 6.31 20.71 -2.94
C ARG A 251 5.70 19.32 -2.90
N LEU A 252 5.11 18.92 -1.76
CA LEU A 252 4.38 17.65 -1.67
C LEU A 252 3.16 17.66 -2.57
N GLN A 253 2.48 18.81 -2.67
CA GLN A 253 1.25 18.94 -3.45
C GLN A 253 1.45 18.70 -4.97
N GLN A 254 2.69 18.72 -5.46
CA GLN A 254 3.04 18.49 -6.87
C GLN A 254 3.18 17.00 -7.24
N SER A 255 3.10 16.10 -6.26
CA SER A 255 3.36 14.66 -6.42
C SER A 255 2.09 13.83 -6.25
N GLU A 256 1.82 12.94 -7.22
CA GLU A 256 0.70 11.99 -7.17
C GLU A 256 1.08 10.68 -6.45
N ARG A 257 2.21 10.65 -5.74
CA ARG A 257 2.65 9.44 -5.03
C ARG A 257 1.71 9.13 -3.88
N LEU A 258 1.27 7.89 -3.79
CA LEU A 258 0.42 7.41 -2.71
C LEU A 258 1.15 7.49 -1.36
N VAL A 259 0.46 8.03 -0.36
CA VAL A 259 0.93 8.14 1.03
C VAL A 259 0.27 7.08 1.89
N MET A 260 -1.05 6.98 1.79
CA MET A 260 -1.82 6.04 2.59
C MET A 260 -3.16 5.72 1.96
N ARG A 261 -3.77 4.66 2.46
CA ARG A 261 -5.15 4.31 2.15
C ARG A 261 -5.94 4.17 3.44
N VAL A 262 -7.16 4.70 3.46
CA VAL A 262 -7.96 4.79 4.68
C VAL A 262 -9.33 4.17 4.45
N ARG A 263 -9.68 3.16 5.26
CA ARG A 263 -11.03 2.59 5.29
C ARG A 263 -11.78 3.15 6.50
N VAL A 264 -13.03 3.55 6.31
CA VAL A 264 -13.88 4.12 7.37
C VAL A 264 -15.03 3.15 7.64
N GLU A 265 -15.05 2.54 8.83
CA GLU A 265 -16.00 1.49 9.23
C GLU A 265 -17.35 2.06 9.74
N ASP A 266 -17.99 3.00 9.02
CA ASP A 266 -19.45 3.30 9.09
C ASP A 266 -19.88 4.27 7.96
N SER A 267 -19.75 3.82 6.70
CA SER A 267 -19.59 4.71 5.54
C SER A 267 -20.84 5.44 5.03
N GLN A 268 -22.07 5.18 5.51
CA GLN A 268 -23.26 5.78 4.87
C GLN A 268 -23.55 7.22 5.36
N ALA A 269 -23.39 7.51 6.65
CA ALA A 269 -23.59 8.87 7.19
C ALA A 269 -22.34 9.77 7.04
N GLU A 270 -21.15 9.16 7.05
CA GLU A 270 -19.87 9.87 7.09
C GLU A 270 -19.28 10.17 5.70
N ARG A 271 -19.78 9.55 4.62
CA ARG A 271 -19.42 9.90 3.23
C ARG A 271 -19.70 11.37 2.89
N ASN A 272 -20.66 11.99 3.57
CA ASN A 272 -21.01 13.40 3.39
C ASN A 272 -20.22 14.36 4.30
N GLN A 273 -19.40 13.85 5.22
CA GLN A 273 -18.56 14.67 6.08
C GLN A 273 -17.16 14.80 5.47
N SER A 274 -16.66 16.04 5.37
CA SER A 274 -15.31 16.30 4.87
C SER A 274 -14.27 15.94 5.95
N LEU A 275 -14.00 14.65 6.11
CA LEU A 275 -12.96 14.18 7.04
C LEU A 275 -11.58 14.65 6.59
N ARG A 276 -10.71 14.89 7.58
CA ARG A 276 -9.31 15.25 7.37
C ARG A 276 -8.43 14.34 8.20
N TRP A 277 -7.32 13.93 7.60
CA TRP A 277 -6.33 13.08 8.26
C TRP A 277 -5.29 13.98 8.93
N ARG A 278 -5.57 14.28 10.19
CA ARG A 278 -4.73 15.14 11.04
C ARG A 278 -3.38 14.47 11.30
N GLY A 279 -2.30 15.20 11.03
CA GLY A 279 -0.93 14.77 11.31
C GLY A 279 -0.35 15.51 12.51
N VAL A 280 0.13 16.73 12.27
CA VAL A 280 0.79 17.56 13.29
C VAL A 280 0.10 18.91 13.45
N ALA A 281 0.03 19.40 14.68
CA ALA A 281 -0.34 20.78 14.96
C ALA A 281 0.86 21.60 15.45
N LEU A 282 0.90 22.85 15.01
CA LEU A 282 1.97 23.81 15.22
C LEU A 282 1.38 25.08 15.83
N ASP A 283 2.03 25.59 16.88
CA ASP A 283 1.48 26.61 17.76
C ASP A 283 2.32 27.89 17.82
N GLU A 284 3.59 27.87 17.41
CA GLU A 284 4.45 29.05 17.46
C GLU A 284 4.81 29.55 16.05
N PHE A 285 4.48 30.82 15.77
CA PHE A 285 4.79 31.45 14.49
C PHE A 285 6.05 32.31 14.61
N SER A 286 7.04 32.00 13.77
CA SER A 286 8.36 32.64 13.77
C SER A 286 8.46 33.85 12.83
N GLY A 287 7.42 34.16 12.05
CA GLY A 287 7.44 35.16 10.98
C GLY A 287 7.71 34.57 9.59
N ARG A 288 8.43 33.44 9.50
CA ARG A 288 8.73 32.75 8.23
C ARG A 288 8.16 31.32 8.15
N GLY A 289 7.74 30.79 9.28
CA GLY A 289 7.30 29.41 9.40
C GLY A 289 6.74 29.13 10.79
N TRP A 290 6.22 27.93 10.94
CA TRP A 290 5.63 27.43 12.17
C TRP A 290 6.55 26.43 12.84
N ARG A 291 6.59 26.46 14.18
CA ARG A 291 7.25 25.44 14.98
C ARG A 291 6.34 25.00 16.10
N ARG A 292 6.59 23.78 16.56
CA ARG A 292 5.99 23.27 17.79
C ARG A 292 6.75 23.82 18.98
N SER A 293 6.09 24.57 19.85
CA SER A 293 6.67 25.02 21.11
C SER A 293 6.96 23.80 21.99
N ARG A 294 7.99 23.89 22.85
CA ARG A 294 8.33 22.80 23.79
C ARG A 294 7.26 22.67 24.87
N GLY A 295 6.12 22.06 24.54
CA GLY A 295 5.21 21.47 25.51
C GLY A 295 5.87 20.21 26.08
N ARG A 296 5.80 19.99 27.39
CA ARG A 296 6.18 18.72 28.01
C ARG A 296 5.29 17.61 27.43
N SER A 297 5.75 16.94 26.38
CA SER A 297 5.14 15.76 25.79
C SER A 297 5.96 14.52 26.16
N SER A 298 5.44 13.67 27.05
CA SER A 298 5.69 12.23 26.97
C SER A 298 4.73 11.50 27.92
N TYR A 299 3.51 11.23 27.46
CA TYR A 299 2.88 9.99 27.85
C TYR A 299 3.27 8.97 26.77
N GLU A 300 4.34 8.23 27.03
CA GLU A 300 4.61 7.00 26.30
C GLU A 300 3.68 5.95 26.86
N GLN A 301 2.69 5.55 26.08
CA GLN A 301 1.85 4.43 26.47
C GLN A 301 2.47 3.17 25.90
N THR A 302 2.88 2.27 26.79
CA THR A 302 3.38 0.95 26.42
C THR A 302 2.19 0.04 26.15
N ASN A 303 2.39 -0.86 25.19
CA ASN A 303 1.41 -1.80 24.68
C ASN A 303 0.59 -2.52 25.77
N SER A 304 -0.75 -2.47 25.69
CA SER A 304 -1.67 -3.29 26.49
C SER A 304 -1.76 -4.72 25.95
N GLU A 305 -2.48 -5.64 26.61
CA GLU A 305 -2.62 -7.04 26.18
C GLU A 305 -3.21 -7.25 24.76
N ARG A 306 -3.64 -6.18 24.06
CA ARG A 306 -4.28 -6.22 22.73
C ARG A 306 -3.74 -5.23 21.69
N ASN A 307 -2.51 -4.70 21.82
CA ASN A 307 -1.98 -3.70 20.89
C ASN A 307 -2.83 -2.41 20.84
N LEU A 308 -3.50 -2.07 21.94
CA LEU A 308 -4.39 -0.92 22.05
C LEU A 308 -3.76 0.17 22.94
N PHE A 309 -3.68 1.38 22.41
CA PHE A 309 -3.21 2.60 23.09
C PHE A 309 -4.43 3.53 23.27
N GLN A 310 -4.76 3.87 24.50
CA GLN A 310 -5.94 4.69 24.82
C GLN A 310 -5.50 6.04 25.39
N PHE A 311 -5.88 7.11 24.67
CA PHE A 311 -5.45 8.48 24.98
C PHE A 311 -6.54 9.33 25.63
N GLY A 312 -7.80 8.86 25.61
CA GLY A 312 -8.93 9.56 26.19
C GLY A 312 -10.19 8.72 26.23
N THR A 313 -11.28 9.38 26.60
CA THR A 313 -12.64 8.83 26.63
C THR A 313 -13.55 9.67 25.75
N THR A 314 -14.70 9.10 25.37
CA THR A 314 -15.80 9.83 24.76
C THR A 314 -17.07 9.49 25.52
N ASP A 315 -18.00 10.44 25.58
CA ASP A 315 -19.25 10.30 26.31
C ASP A 315 -20.28 9.45 25.52
N SER A 316 -20.01 9.11 24.25
CA SER A 316 -20.92 8.32 23.43
C SER A 316 -20.18 7.48 22.39
N LEU A 317 -20.32 6.16 22.46
CA LEU A 317 -19.70 5.22 21.51
C LEU A 317 -20.18 5.42 20.05
N HIS A 318 -21.40 5.94 19.85
CA HIS A 318 -21.96 6.24 18.53
C HIS A 318 -21.30 7.46 17.85
N ARG A 319 -20.39 8.16 18.55
CA ARG A 319 -19.62 9.30 18.03
C ARG A 319 -18.21 8.91 17.57
N ILE A 320 -17.85 7.64 17.70
CA ILE A 320 -16.52 7.14 17.33
C ILE A 320 -16.55 6.67 15.88
N THR A 321 -15.87 7.40 15.03
CA THR A 321 -15.52 6.92 13.70
C THR A 321 -14.32 5.99 13.81
N THR A 322 -14.45 4.76 13.29
CA THR A 322 -13.35 3.80 13.22
C THR A 322 -12.69 3.88 11.86
N GLN A 323 -11.39 4.18 11.84
CA GLN A 323 -10.58 4.27 10.63
C GLN A 323 -9.50 3.19 10.62
N THR A 324 -9.30 2.50 9.51
CA THR A 324 -8.15 1.62 9.29
C THR A 324 -7.20 2.26 8.27
N PHE A 325 -5.98 2.54 8.71
CA PHE A 325 -4.93 3.17 7.90
C PHE A 325 -3.95 2.13 7.39
N PHE A 326 -3.65 2.19 6.10
CA PHE A 326 -2.58 1.45 5.42
C PHE A 326 -1.57 2.47 4.88
N VAL A 327 -0.48 2.70 5.60
CA VAL A 327 0.47 3.78 5.31
C VAL A 327 1.68 3.20 4.55
N GLU A 328 2.04 3.84 3.44
CA GLU A 328 3.25 3.54 2.69
C GLU A 328 4.50 3.96 3.49
N PRO A 329 5.70 3.43 3.20
CA PRO A 329 6.89 3.80 3.95
C PRO A 329 7.22 5.29 3.74
N ILE A 330 7.04 6.10 4.78
CA ILE A 330 7.24 7.56 4.77
C ILE A 330 8.28 7.97 5.81
N ASP A 331 9.06 9.01 5.50
CA ASP A 331 10.08 9.54 6.40
C ASP A 331 9.47 10.49 7.46
N THR A 332 8.54 9.97 8.26
CA THR A 332 7.99 10.67 9.43
C THR A 332 7.56 9.68 10.52
N PRO A 333 7.75 9.99 11.80
CA PRO A 333 7.21 9.19 12.89
C PRO A 333 5.71 9.42 13.14
N VAL A 334 5.09 10.38 12.44
CA VAL A 334 3.70 10.82 12.66
C VAL A 334 2.71 9.72 12.26
N LEU A 335 1.69 9.54 13.08
CA LEU A 335 0.51 8.73 12.79
C LEU A 335 -0.68 9.64 12.51
N PHE A 336 -1.43 9.31 11.47
CA PHE A 336 -2.60 10.08 11.03
C PHE A 336 -3.90 9.51 11.62
N ALA A 337 -4.84 10.38 11.94
CA ALA A 337 -6.18 10.01 12.39
C ALA A 337 -7.18 11.12 12.01
N ALA A 338 -8.49 10.87 12.15
CA ALA A 338 -9.45 11.97 12.09
C ALA A 338 -9.32 12.92 13.31
N SER A 339 -10.01 14.05 13.26
CA SER A 339 -9.91 15.22 14.18
C SER A 339 -9.38 14.92 15.60
N ARG A 340 -10.11 14.15 16.41
CA ARG A 340 -9.73 13.82 17.80
C ARG A 340 -9.60 12.31 18.01
N ALA A 341 -8.39 11.77 17.86
CA ALA A 341 -8.09 10.38 18.18
C ALA A 341 -8.23 10.09 19.69
N VAL A 342 -9.12 9.15 20.05
CA VAL A 342 -9.33 8.69 21.44
C VAL A 342 -8.56 7.41 21.75
N ALA A 343 -8.36 6.55 20.75
CA ALA A 343 -7.58 5.34 20.88
C ALA A 343 -6.96 4.93 19.54
N LEU A 344 -5.90 4.13 19.59
CA LEU A 344 -5.20 3.60 18.43
C LEU A 344 -4.84 2.14 18.67
N GLN A 345 -5.08 1.28 17.69
CA GLN A 345 -4.74 -0.13 17.73
C GLN A 345 -3.73 -0.48 16.64
N GLY A 346 -2.55 -0.99 17.00
CA GLY A 346 -1.51 -1.37 16.04
C GLY A 346 -0.25 -1.90 16.70
N MET A 347 0.61 -2.57 15.93
CA MET A 347 1.87 -3.13 16.43
C MET A 347 2.96 -2.06 16.51
N PHE A 348 2.90 -1.23 17.54
CA PHE A 348 3.90 -0.22 17.82
C PHE A 348 4.64 -0.52 19.12
N PRO A 349 5.95 -0.25 19.21
CA PRO A 349 6.67 -0.37 20.49
C PRO A 349 6.13 0.63 21.52
N TYR A 350 5.76 1.82 21.05
CA TYR A 350 5.15 2.89 21.83
C TYR A 350 4.34 3.79 20.89
N VAL A 351 3.39 4.51 21.47
CA VAL A 351 2.77 5.68 20.82
C VAL A 351 2.92 6.87 21.77
N ARG A 352 3.43 7.96 21.23
CA ARG A 352 3.56 9.26 21.91
C ARG A 352 2.44 10.16 21.43
N ARG A 353 1.75 10.77 22.39
CA ARG A 353 0.81 11.87 22.14
C ARG A 353 1.40 13.16 22.69
N ASP A 354 1.43 14.20 21.87
CA ASP A 354 1.85 15.54 22.30
C ASP A 354 0.69 16.32 22.95
N THR A 355 0.98 17.52 23.45
CA THR A 355 -0.04 18.41 24.04
C THR A 355 -1.08 18.88 23.04
N GLU A 356 -0.74 18.86 21.75
CA GLU A 356 -1.63 19.24 20.67
C GLU A 356 -2.52 18.08 20.20
N GLY A 357 -2.30 16.86 20.70
CA GLY A 357 -2.99 15.65 20.27
C GLY A 357 -2.42 14.98 19.02
N SER A 358 -1.27 15.43 18.51
CA SER A 358 -0.54 14.74 17.44
C SER A 358 -0.01 13.41 17.95
N LEU A 359 -0.12 12.36 17.13
CA LEU A 359 0.33 11.01 17.45
C LEU A 359 1.62 10.69 16.72
N SER A 360 2.57 10.04 17.39
CA SER A 360 3.82 9.61 16.78
C SER A 360 4.32 8.29 17.37
N THR A 361 5.10 7.56 16.59
CA THR A 361 5.78 6.32 17.00
C THR A 361 7.24 6.38 16.54
N ARG A 362 7.88 5.23 16.31
CA ARG A 362 9.18 5.18 15.62
C ARG A 362 9.05 5.55 14.13
N GLN A 363 10.15 5.98 13.52
CA GLN A 363 10.22 6.08 12.07
C GLN A 363 9.92 4.72 11.41
N HIS A 364 9.23 4.79 10.28
CA HIS A 364 8.73 3.65 9.51
C HIS A 364 8.93 3.87 8.00
N ASP A 365 10.05 4.51 7.64
CA ASP A 365 10.48 4.84 6.28
C ASP A 365 10.84 3.61 5.42
N LEU A 366 10.98 2.44 6.03
CA LEU A 366 11.38 1.20 5.34
C LEU A 366 10.29 0.12 5.30
N GLU A 367 9.15 0.32 5.97
CA GLU A 367 8.08 -0.66 6.00
C GLU A 367 6.70 -0.03 6.00
N ARG A 368 5.74 -0.75 5.41
CA ARG A 368 4.33 -0.36 5.49
C ARG A 368 3.81 -0.63 6.89
N ILE A 369 3.04 0.30 7.44
CA ILE A 369 2.37 0.12 8.72
C ILE A 369 0.86 0.06 8.53
N THR A 370 0.20 -0.71 9.38
CA THR A 370 -1.26 -0.81 9.43
C THR A 370 -1.72 -0.61 10.85
N TYR A 371 -2.70 0.26 11.04
CA TYR A 371 -3.27 0.53 12.35
C TYR A 371 -4.72 0.98 12.23
N LYS A 372 -5.48 0.78 13.31
CA LYS A 372 -6.82 1.33 13.47
C LYS A 372 -6.77 2.55 14.37
N ALA A 373 -7.43 3.63 13.98
CA ALA A 373 -7.66 4.79 14.83
C ALA A 373 -9.15 4.89 15.15
N TYR A 374 -9.44 5.18 16.41
CA TYR A 374 -10.77 5.47 16.90
C TYR A 374 -10.79 6.96 17.20
N SER A 375 -11.61 7.72 16.47
CA SER A 375 -11.62 9.18 16.56
C SER A 375 -13.02 9.70 16.81
N ASP A 376 -13.13 10.70 17.69
CA ASP A 376 -14.35 11.48 17.87
C ASP A 376 -14.38 12.59 16.81
N THR A 377 -15.28 12.46 15.85
CA THR A 377 -15.43 13.37 14.70
C THR A 377 -16.52 14.43 14.92
N THR A 378 -17.10 14.47 16.12
CA THR A 378 -18.17 15.41 16.46
C THR A 378 -17.62 16.83 16.58
N GLU A 379 -18.21 17.76 15.83
CA GLU A 379 -18.00 19.20 16.04
C GLU A 379 -19.18 19.81 16.80
N PRO A 380 -18.96 20.77 17.71
CA PRO A 380 -20.04 21.50 18.36
C PRO A 380 -20.91 22.26 17.35
N GLU A 381 -22.20 22.40 17.66
CA GLU A 381 -23.12 23.19 16.84
C GLU A 381 -22.71 24.66 16.77
N ALA A 382 -22.95 25.29 15.61
CA ALA A 382 -22.54 26.67 15.36
C ALA A 382 -23.20 27.65 16.34
N GLU A 383 -24.43 27.39 16.77
CA GLU A 383 -25.16 28.18 17.77
C GLU A 383 -24.42 28.22 19.10
N SER A 384 -23.93 27.07 19.58
CA SER A 384 -23.13 26.98 20.81
C SER A 384 -21.80 27.71 20.67
N LEU A 385 -21.16 27.64 19.50
CA LEU A 385 -19.90 28.36 19.24
C LEU A 385 -20.09 29.88 19.14
N ARG A 386 -21.25 30.36 18.70
CA ARG A 386 -21.58 31.79 18.69
C ARG A 386 -21.89 32.34 20.09
N ALA A 387 -22.32 31.47 21.01
CA ALA A 387 -22.58 31.81 22.41
C ALA A 387 -21.30 31.90 23.25
N ASP A 388 -20.15 31.48 22.73
CA ASP A 388 -18.87 31.52 23.44
C ASP A 388 -18.36 32.95 23.67
N PHE A 389 -18.66 33.46 24.86
CA PHE A 389 -18.13 34.72 25.40
C PHE A 389 -17.20 34.51 26.60
N GLU A 390 -16.92 33.25 26.97
CA GLU A 390 -16.06 32.92 28.10
C GLU A 390 -14.62 33.45 27.87
N PRO A 391 -13.96 34.04 28.87
CA PRO A 391 -12.57 34.45 28.74
C PRO A 391 -11.65 33.23 28.63
N TYR A 392 -10.49 33.39 27.98
CA TYR A 392 -9.51 32.32 27.97
C TYR A 392 -9.03 32.02 29.40
N PRO A 393 -9.09 30.75 29.83
CA PRO A 393 -8.71 30.36 31.18
C PRO A 393 -7.26 30.72 31.50
N GLN A 394 -7.01 31.57 32.49
CA GLN A 394 -5.63 31.99 32.81
C GLN A 394 -4.83 30.91 33.55
N GLN A 395 -5.51 29.97 34.23
CA GLN A 395 -4.93 28.79 34.89
C GLN A 395 -5.93 27.61 34.84
N TYR A 396 -5.59 26.53 34.13
CA TYR A 396 -6.32 25.26 34.24
C TYR A 396 -5.75 24.40 35.39
N PRO A 397 -6.55 23.51 36.00
CA PRO A 397 -6.05 22.50 36.92
C PRO A 397 -4.91 21.69 36.30
N ARG A 398 -4.06 21.12 37.17
CA ARG A 398 -2.72 20.60 36.83
C ARG A 398 -2.65 19.53 35.72
N GLU A 399 -3.76 18.98 35.27
CA GLU A 399 -3.84 17.79 34.42
C GLU A 399 -4.10 18.09 32.92
N SER A 400 -4.60 19.27 32.57
CA SER A 400 -4.84 19.71 31.18
C SER A 400 -4.40 21.17 30.98
N ARG A 401 -3.08 21.41 31.01
CA ARG A 401 -2.48 22.76 30.94
C ARG A 401 -2.17 23.19 29.50
N LEU A 402 -3.18 23.66 28.78
CA LEU A 402 -2.99 24.54 27.63
C LEU A 402 -2.75 25.96 28.16
N ALA A 403 -1.53 26.48 28.09
CA ALA A 403 -1.29 27.90 28.37
C ALA A 403 -1.73 28.71 27.14
N PHE A 404 -2.97 29.23 27.13
CA PHE A 404 -3.58 29.90 25.97
C PHE A 404 -2.73 31.03 25.38
N THR A 405 -1.87 31.64 26.18
CA THR A 405 -0.86 32.60 25.75
C THR A 405 -0.03 32.10 24.55
N ARG A 406 0.25 30.79 24.44
CA ARG A 406 0.99 30.23 23.30
C ARG A 406 0.20 30.32 21.99
N TYR A 407 -1.12 30.14 22.05
CA TYR A 407 -2.00 30.20 20.88
C TYR A 407 -2.41 31.61 20.51
N LEU A 408 -1.95 32.60 21.28
CA LEU A 408 -2.03 34.03 20.99
C LEU A 408 -0.65 34.62 20.62
N GLN A 409 0.41 33.81 20.65
CA GLN A 409 1.76 34.26 20.39
C GLN A 409 1.89 34.76 18.95
N LEU A 410 2.55 35.91 18.81
CA LEU A 410 2.92 36.54 17.54
C LEU A 410 4.38 36.99 17.60
N PRO A 411 5.10 37.04 16.47
CA PRO A 411 6.45 37.59 16.42
C PRO A 411 6.43 39.10 16.70
N ALA A 412 7.49 39.62 17.33
CA ALA A 412 7.59 41.02 17.70
C ALA A 412 7.57 41.98 16.49
N GLU A 413 8.11 41.52 15.35
CA GLU A 413 8.26 42.30 14.11
C GLU A 413 7.11 42.07 13.11
N LEU A 414 5.93 41.63 13.57
CA LEU A 414 4.77 41.40 12.69
C LEU A 414 4.31 42.72 12.04
N ASP A 415 4.05 42.70 10.72
CA ASP A 415 3.50 43.86 10.01
C ASP A 415 2.14 44.29 10.63
N PRO A 416 2.04 45.54 11.15
CA PRO A 416 0.83 46.01 11.84
C PRO A 416 -0.39 46.09 10.91
N ARG A 417 -0.19 46.16 9.59
CA ARG A 417 -1.29 46.16 8.61
C ARG A 417 -2.12 44.89 8.67
N ILE A 418 -1.53 43.75 9.08
CA ILE A 418 -2.23 42.48 9.22
C ILE A 418 -3.31 42.57 10.31
N ALA A 419 -2.95 43.15 11.46
CA ALA A 419 -3.88 43.35 12.57
C ALA A 419 -4.98 44.36 12.22
N GLN A 420 -4.64 45.40 11.46
CA GLN A 420 -5.62 46.38 10.96
C GLN A 420 -6.59 45.73 9.97
N LEU A 421 -6.10 44.96 9.00
CA LEU A 421 -6.91 44.28 8.00
C LEU A 421 -7.92 43.31 8.64
N ALA A 422 -7.45 42.50 9.60
CA ALA A 422 -8.30 41.57 10.34
C ALA A 422 -9.43 42.30 11.09
N ARG A 423 -9.09 43.39 11.79
CA ARG A 423 -10.05 44.22 12.51
C ARG A 423 -11.08 44.85 11.57
N GLU A 424 -10.63 45.38 10.44
CA GLU A 424 -11.49 46.01 9.44
C GLU A 424 -12.54 45.03 8.89
N TRP A 425 -12.14 43.81 8.54
CA TRP A 425 -13.06 42.77 8.06
C TRP A 425 -14.10 42.39 9.13
N ILE A 426 -13.65 42.14 10.36
CA ILE A 426 -14.52 41.73 11.48
C ILE A 426 -15.53 42.82 11.82
N VAL A 427 -15.08 44.07 11.94
CA VAL A 427 -15.94 45.21 12.30
C VAL A 427 -16.94 45.50 11.18
N ARG A 428 -16.51 45.49 9.90
CA ARG A 428 -17.39 45.73 8.76
C ARG A 428 -18.49 44.66 8.64
N ALA A 429 -18.17 43.42 8.96
CA ALA A 429 -19.13 42.32 8.98
C ALA A 429 -20.02 42.31 10.24
N GLY A 430 -19.75 43.17 11.22
CA GLY A 430 -20.51 43.23 12.48
C GLY A 430 -20.33 42.00 13.38
N ALA A 431 -19.23 41.24 13.22
CA ALA A 431 -18.98 40.05 14.01
C ALA A 431 -18.64 40.42 15.46
N ARG A 432 -19.35 39.82 16.44
CA ARG A 432 -19.24 40.13 17.88
C ARG A 432 -18.70 38.98 18.73
N ASN A 433 -18.61 37.77 18.17
CA ASN A 433 -18.10 36.58 18.82
C ASN A 433 -16.94 35.97 18.01
N ARG A 434 -16.20 35.05 18.63
CA ARG A 434 -15.01 34.43 18.03
C ARG A 434 -15.33 33.60 16.79
N TYR A 435 -16.44 32.88 16.82
CA TYR A 435 -16.87 32.03 15.71
C TYR A 435 -17.13 32.86 14.45
N ASP A 436 -17.95 33.90 14.55
CA ASP A 436 -18.27 34.77 13.43
C ASP A 436 -17.03 35.54 12.95
N ALA A 437 -16.14 35.96 13.86
CA ALA A 437 -14.86 36.56 13.49
C ALA A 437 -14.00 35.59 12.65
N ALA A 438 -13.87 34.32 13.08
CA ALA A 438 -13.18 33.28 12.33
C ALA A 438 -13.82 33.03 10.96
N ARG A 439 -15.15 32.93 10.90
CA ARG A 439 -15.90 32.75 9.64
C ARG A 439 -15.78 33.92 8.68
N VAL A 440 -15.61 35.15 9.18
CA VAL A 440 -15.41 36.35 8.34
C VAL A 440 -14.03 36.32 7.71
N VAL A 441 -12.99 36.07 8.50
CA VAL A 441 -11.61 35.97 7.99
C VAL A 441 -11.48 34.81 7.01
N GLU A 442 -12.06 33.65 7.32
CA GLU A 442 -12.09 32.48 6.43
C GLU A 442 -12.72 32.82 5.08
N ARG A 443 -13.90 33.47 5.08
CA ARG A 443 -14.62 33.82 3.84
C ARG A 443 -13.85 34.80 2.97
N HIS A 444 -13.28 35.86 3.54
CA HIS A 444 -12.48 36.82 2.77
C HIS A 444 -11.25 36.17 2.13
N LEU A 445 -10.57 35.29 2.85
CA LEU A 445 -9.45 34.53 2.31
C LEU A 445 -9.90 33.56 1.20
N GLN A 446 -11.07 32.94 1.31
CA GLN A 446 -11.61 32.06 0.28
C GLN A 446 -12.07 32.80 -0.99
N SER A 447 -12.60 34.03 -0.87
CA SER A 447 -13.23 34.76 -1.98
C SER A 447 -12.30 35.75 -2.69
N ASP A 448 -11.40 36.40 -1.95
CA ASP A 448 -10.69 37.58 -2.44
C ASP A 448 -9.24 37.27 -2.89
N TYR A 449 -8.81 36.02 -2.75
CA TYR A 449 -7.45 35.54 -2.98
C TYR A 449 -7.43 34.31 -3.90
N GLY A 450 -6.37 34.17 -4.69
CA GLY A 450 -6.18 33.04 -5.61
C GLY A 450 -5.38 31.89 -5.01
N TYR A 451 -5.62 30.67 -5.49
CA TYR A 451 -4.81 29.51 -5.11
C TYR A 451 -3.81 29.16 -6.22
N THR A 452 -2.54 28.99 -5.86
CA THR A 452 -1.47 28.57 -6.78
C THR A 452 -0.39 27.76 -6.06
N LEU A 453 0.17 26.76 -6.76
CA LEU A 453 1.37 26.03 -6.33
C LEU A 453 2.67 26.68 -6.83
N ASP A 454 2.58 27.67 -7.73
CA ASP A 454 3.71 28.46 -8.22
C ASP A 454 4.01 29.60 -7.24
N LEU A 455 5.03 29.41 -6.40
CA LEU A 455 5.39 30.29 -5.30
C LEU A 455 5.97 31.62 -5.81
N LYS A 456 5.14 32.66 -5.81
CA LYS A 456 5.55 34.06 -6.11
C LYS A 456 5.73 34.92 -4.87
N ALA A 457 5.12 34.54 -3.75
CA ALA A 457 5.25 35.21 -2.47
C ALA A 457 6.58 34.85 -1.78
N GLY A 458 7.26 35.83 -1.21
CA GLY A 458 8.57 35.63 -0.59
C GLY A 458 9.17 36.89 0.01
N GLY A 459 10.49 36.90 0.19
CA GLY A 459 11.21 38.05 0.75
C GLY A 459 11.37 38.00 2.27
N THR A 460 11.45 39.17 2.91
CA THR A 460 11.70 39.32 4.35
C THR A 460 10.46 39.01 5.19
N ASP A 461 9.27 39.43 4.75
CA ASP A 461 7.97 39.11 5.34
C ASP A 461 7.06 38.42 4.30
N PRO A 462 7.13 37.08 4.19
CA PRO A 462 6.36 36.34 3.20
C PRO A 462 4.84 36.41 3.43
N LEU A 463 4.39 36.65 4.67
CA LEU A 463 2.97 36.70 4.99
C LEU A 463 2.35 38.04 4.57
N ALA A 464 3.02 39.16 4.89
CA ALA A 464 2.56 40.47 4.43
C ALA A 464 2.59 40.57 2.89
N ASP A 465 3.61 39.98 2.26
CA ASP A 465 3.73 39.93 0.81
C ASP A 465 2.53 39.21 0.15
N PHE A 466 2.14 38.06 0.73
CA PHE A 466 0.94 37.32 0.32
C PHE A 466 -0.34 38.16 0.50
N LEU A 467 -0.55 38.77 1.67
CA LEU A 467 -1.78 39.50 1.99
C LEU A 467 -1.97 40.77 1.15
N PHE A 468 -0.90 41.54 0.91
CA PHE A 468 -1.02 42.89 0.36
C PHE A 468 -0.56 43.04 -1.08
N ARG A 469 0.33 42.17 -1.58
CA ARG A 469 0.89 42.30 -2.93
C ARG A 469 0.48 41.15 -3.85
N VAL A 470 0.83 39.91 -3.50
CA VAL A 470 0.69 38.76 -4.40
C VAL A 470 -0.76 38.28 -4.45
N ARG A 471 -1.42 38.18 -3.29
CA ARG A 471 -2.80 37.67 -3.12
C ARG A 471 -3.06 36.29 -3.73
N GLU A 472 -2.00 35.52 -3.97
CA GLU A 472 -2.05 34.15 -4.47
C GLU A 472 -1.06 33.29 -3.70
N GLY A 473 -1.45 32.08 -3.29
CA GLY A 473 -0.58 31.15 -2.57
C GLY A 473 -1.18 29.75 -2.45
N HIS A 474 -0.50 28.85 -1.75
CA HIS A 474 -1.04 27.53 -1.41
C HIS A 474 -1.53 27.47 0.05
N CYS A 475 -2.04 26.31 0.47
CA CYS A 475 -2.77 26.14 1.74
C CYS A 475 -2.03 26.68 2.98
N GLU A 476 -0.71 26.50 3.09
CA GLU A 476 0.07 27.06 4.20
C GLU A 476 0.01 28.59 4.33
N TYR A 477 -0.05 29.34 3.23
CA TYR A 477 -0.18 30.80 3.28
C TYR A 477 -1.56 31.21 3.79
N PHE A 478 -2.60 30.52 3.32
CA PHE A 478 -3.97 30.74 3.76
C PHE A 478 -4.16 30.40 5.24
N SER A 479 -3.70 29.22 5.67
CA SER A 479 -3.81 28.80 7.07
C SER A 479 -3.00 29.72 8.00
N THR A 480 -1.80 30.10 7.58
CA THR A 480 -0.96 31.04 8.35
C THR A 480 -1.60 32.42 8.43
N ALA A 481 -2.11 32.95 7.33
CA ALA A 481 -2.78 34.24 7.29
C ALA A 481 -3.98 34.26 8.24
N MET A 482 -4.86 33.27 8.14
CA MET A 482 -6.02 33.19 9.03
C MET A 482 -5.60 33.06 10.50
N ALA A 483 -4.69 32.16 10.83
CA ALA A 483 -4.25 31.95 12.20
C ALA A 483 -3.62 33.23 12.80
N VAL A 484 -2.73 33.89 12.06
CA VAL A 484 -2.09 35.14 12.51
C VAL A 484 -3.11 36.27 12.63
N MET A 485 -3.99 36.45 11.64
CA MET A 485 -5.06 37.46 11.69
C MET A 485 -5.95 37.26 12.91
N LEU A 486 -6.37 36.03 13.22
CA LEU A 486 -7.17 35.73 14.41
C LEU A 486 -6.42 36.01 15.71
N ARG A 487 -5.15 35.62 15.79
CA ARG A 487 -4.29 35.91 16.95
C ARG A 487 -4.15 37.40 17.22
N THR A 488 -4.06 38.23 16.18
CA THR A 488 -4.00 39.71 16.36
C THR A 488 -5.27 40.29 16.98
N GLN A 489 -6.39 39.58 16.87
CA GLN A 489 -7.69 39.97 17.46
C GLN A 489 -7.94 39.27 18.79
N GLY A 490 -6.93 38.61 19.36
CA GLY A 490 -7.05 37.90 20.63
C GLY A 490 -7.84 36.61 20.53
N VAL A 491 -7.90 35.95 19.36
CA VAL A 491 -8.54 34.64 19.17
C VAL A 491 -7.45 33.57 19.11
N ALA A 492 -7.52 32.59 20.03
CA ALA A 492 -6.57 31.49 20.12
C ALA A 492 -6.72 30.55 18.92
N ALA A 493 -5.69 30.46 18.09
CA ALA A 493 -5.68 29.67 16.86
C ALA A 493 -4.36 28.91 16.72
N ARG A 494 -4.36 27.78 16.02
CA ARG A 494 -3.15 27.02 15.65
C ARG A 494 -3.25 26.48 14.23
N VAL A 495 -2.10 26.19 13.61
CA VAL A 495 -2.06 25.60 12.27
C VAL A 495 -1.89 24.09 12.38
N VAL A 496 -2.59 23.36 11.54
CA VAL A 496 -2.54 21.90 11.48
C VAL A 496 -2.15 21.47 10.08
N ASN A 497 -1.18 20.56 10.00
CA ASN A 497 -0.76 19.92 8.77
C ASN A 497 -1.22 18.46 8.78
N GLY A 498 -1.77 18.04 7.64
CA GLY A 498 -2.37 16.72 7.48
C GLY A 498 -2.64 16.44 6.01
N PHE A 499 -3.65 15.61 5.77
CA PHE A 499 -4.16 15.34 4.44
C PHE A 499 -5.66 15.58 4.39
N GLN A 500 -6.15 16.02 3.23
CA GLN A 500 -7.57 15.93 2.91
C GLN A 500 -7.99 14.46 2.80
N MET A 501 -9.30 14.20 2.78
CA MET A 501 -9.89 12.86 2.74
C MET A 501 -9.31 11.95 1.64
N GLY A 502 -8.86 12.54 0.52
CA GLY A 502 -8.36 11.83 -0.65
C GLY A 502 -9.49 11.41 -1.58
N GLU A 503 -9.17 10.54 -2.54
CA GLU A 503 -10.14 10.04 -3.51
C GLU A 503 -10.80 8.75 -3.02
N TYR A 504 -12.13 8.70 -3.05
CA TYR A 504 -12.84 7.47 -2.69
C TYR A 504 -12.89 6.48 -3.86
N ASN A 505 -12.46 5.26 -3.60
CA ASN A 505 -12.57 4.15 -4.54
C ASN A 505 -13.70 3.19 -4.10
N ASP A 506 -14.83 3.26 -4.80
CA ASP A 506 -16.03 2.45 -4.51
C ASP A 506 -15.76 0.94 -4.56
N ALA A 507 -14.84 0.48 -5.42
CA ALA A 507 -14.54 -0.94 -5.60
C ALA A 507 -13.66 -1.51 -4.47
N ALA A 508 -12.89 -0.66 -3.80
CA ALA A 508 -12.02 -1.05 -2.69
C ALA A 508 -12.59 -0.71 -1.30
N ASP A 509 -13.67 0.09 -1.26
CA ASP A 509 -14.26 0.68 -0.07
C ASP A 509 -13.20 1.36 0.82
N ALA A 510 -12.40 2.24 0.19
CA ALA A 510 -11.32 2.95 0.84
C ALA A 510 -11.01 4.28 0.12
N TYR A 511 -10.45 5.22 0.86
CA TYR A 511 -9.89 6.46 0.34
C TYR A 511 -8.41 6.28 0.00
N SER A 512 -8.01 6.70 -1.19
CA SER A 512 -6.61 6.79 -1.61
C SER A 512 -6.10 8.20 -1.39
N VAL A 513 -5.08 8.33 -0.55
CA VAL A 513 -4.49 9.61 -0.15
C VAL A 513 -3.08 9.70 -0.73
N THR A 514 -2.85 10.72 -1.54
CA THR A 514 -1.60 11.00 -2.24
C THR A 514 -0.88 12.20 -1.62
N GLN A 515 0.38 12.45 -2.00
CA GLN A 515 1.12 13.63 -1.55
C GLN A 515 0.44 14.94 -1.99
N ARG A 516 -0.27 14.93 -3.12
CA ARG A 516 -1.13 16.01 -3.59
C ARG A 516 -2.21 16.42 -2.59
N ASP A 517 -2.70 15.47 -1.80
CA ASP A 517 -3.76 15.71 -0.82
C ASP A 517 -3.23 16.32 0.49
N ALA A 518 -1.91 16.54 0.60
CA ALA A 518 -1.32 17.23 1.75
C ALA A 518 -1.97 18.61 1.89
N HIS A 519 -2.37 18.97 3.10
CA HIS A 519 -3.15 20.17 3.34
C HIS A 519 -2.89 20.77 4.71
N SER A 520 -3.02 22.09 4.79
CA SER A 520 -2.89 22.86 6.02
C SER A 520 -4.17 23.62 6.30
N TRP A 521 -4.63 23.58 7.55
CA TRP A 521 -5.83 24.28 8.00
C TRP A 521 -5.61 24.93 9.38
N VAL A 522 -6.63 25.62 9.87
CA VAL A 522 -6.60 26.31 11.16
C VAL A 522 -7.56 25.63 12.13
N GLU A 523 -7.15 25.47 13.37
CA GLU A 523 -8.03 25.12 14.48
C GLU A 523 -8.13 26.32 15.43
N VAL A 524 -9.36 26.69 15.80
CA VAL A 524 -9.67 27.78 16.75
C VAL A 524 -10.24 27.18 18.02
N TYR A 525 -9.77 27.67 19.17
CA TYR A 525 -10.22 27.16 20.47
C TYR A 525 -11.38 27.97 21.05
N PHE A 526 -12.39 27.25 21.53
CA PHE A 526 -13.61 27.76 22.16
C PHE A 526 -13.69 27.30 23.63
N PRO A 527 -13.52 28.21 24.62
CA PRO A 527 -13.49 27.85 26.04
C PRO A 527 -14.79 27.24 26.57
N GLU A 528 -15.97 27.76 26.19
CA GLU A 528 -17.25 27.28 26.71
C GLU A 528 -17.49 25.79 26.43
N THR A 529 -17.06 25.31 25.26
CA THR A 529 -17.23 23.91 24.83
C THR A 529 -15.96 23.07 25.04
N ASP A 530 -14.88 23.67 25.54
CA ASP A 530 -13.53 23.08 25.64
C ASP A 530 -13.10 22.35 24.35
N SER A 531 -13.29 23.00 23.21
CA SER A 531 -13.13 22.36 21.90
C SER A 531 -12.25 23.15 20.94
N TRP A 532 -11.53 22.42 20.09
CA TRP A 532 -10.83 22.96 18.93
C TRP A 532 -11.70 22.72 17.69
N VAL A 533 -12.09 23.79 17.01
CA VAL A 533 -12.96 23.73 15.83
C VAL A 533 -12.16 24.08 14.59
N THR A 534 -12.39 23.33 13.51
CA THR A 534 -11.63 23.42 12.28
C THR A 534 -12.18 24.50 11.33
N PHE A 535 -11.28 25.30 10.77
CA PHE A 535 -11.55 26.28 9.71
C PHE A 535 -10.56 26.09 8.56
N ASP A 536 -11.03 26.24 7.32
CA ASP A 536 -10.19 26.10 6.12
C ASP A 536 -10.27 27.34 5.24
N PRO A 537 -9.33 28.28 5.38
CA PRO A 537 -9.30 29.50 4.57
C PRO A 537 -8.93 29.25 3.09
N THR A 538 -8.61 28.02 2.70
CA THR A 538 -8.19 27.72 1.32
C THR A 538 -9.38 27.79 0.36
N PRO A 539 -9.27 28.54 -0.75
CA PRO A 539 -10.29 28.60 -1.80
C PRO A 539 -10.63 27.23 -2.39
N ALA A 540 -11.83 27.09 -2.98
CA ALA A 540 -12.28 25.84 -3.58
C ALA A 540 -11.34 25.32 -4.69
N ALA A 541 -10.69 26.21 -5.44
CA ALA A 541 -9.69 25.84 -6.46
C ALA A 541 -8.45 25.13 -5.88
N GLY A 542 -8.16 25.34 -4.59
CA GLY A 542 -7.09 24.66 -3.86
C GLY A 542 -7.52 23.39 -3.16
N ARG A 543 -8.79 22.98 -3.27
CA ARG A 543 -9.30 21.72 -2.74
C ARG A 543 -9.28 20.69 -3.87
N PRO A 544 -8.55 19.57 -3.75
CA PRO A 544 -8.50 18.57 -4.79
C PRO A 544 -9.85 17.88 -4.93
N LEU A 545 -10.71 18.36 -5.85
CA LEU A 545 -11.88 17.60 -6.30
C LEU A 545 -11.46 16.75 -7.49
N ARG A 546 -11.36 15.43 -7.29
CA ARG A 546 -11.24 14.48 -8.39
C ARG A 546 -12.60 13.93 -8.75
N THR A 547 -13.09 14.31 -9.93
CA THR A 547 -14.21 13.64 -10.60
C THR A 547 -13.65 12.87 -11.79
N HIS A 548 -13.24 11.62 -11.58
CA HIS A 548 -12.94 10.71 -12.69
C HIS A 548 -14.25 10.29 -13.37
N THR A 549 -14.68 11.05 -14.37
CA THR A 549 -15.82 10.72 -15.23
C THR A 549 -15.32 10.11 -16.54
N GLY A 550 -15.76 8.89 -16.86
CA GLY A 550 -15.46 8.21 -18.13
C GLY A 550 -15.09 6.73 -18.01
N LEU A 551 -15.09 6.03 -19.15
CA LEU A 551 -14.79 4.59 -19.25
C LEU A 551 -13.36 4.24 -18.80
N THR A 552 -12.38 5.11 -19.09
CA THR A 552 -10.99 4.95 -18.64
C THR A 552 -10.83 5.13 -17.14
N GLY A 553 -11.61 6.04 -16.54
CA GLY A 553 -11.64 6.25 -15.08
C GLY A 553 -12.24 5.05 -14.32
N ASN A 554 -13.22 4.37 -14.91
CA ASN A 554 -13.76 3.14 -14.31
C ASN A 554 -12.74 1.99 -14.35
N LEU A 555 -12.00 1.82 -15.44
CA LEU A 555 -10.96 0.78 -15.52
C LEU A 555 -9.82 1.02 -14.51
N SER A 556 -9.39 2.27 -14.34
CA SER A 556 -8.36 2.61 -13.34
C SER A 556 -8.84 2.35 -11.92
N LYS A 557 -10.10 2.65 -11.59
CA LYS A 557 -10.69 2.34 -10.28
C LYS A 557 -10.62 0.83 -9.96
N TYR A 558 -10.96 -0.03 -10.92
CA TYR A 558 -10.86 -1.48 -10.72
C TYR A 558 -9.42 -1.97 -10.64
N ALA A 559 -8.50 -1.42 -11.44
CA ALA A 559 -7.08 -1.76 -11.37
C ALA A 559 -6.48 -1.38 -10.01
N GLU A 560 -6.81 -0.18 -9.52
CA GLU A 560 -6.42 0.27 -8.19
C GLU A 560 -7.04 -0.58 -7.09
N ALA A 561 -8.31 -0.98 -7.23
CA ALA A 561 -8.98 -1.88 -6.29
C ALA A 561 -8.33 -3.27 -6.24
N LEU A 562 -7.88 -3.80 -7.39
CA LEU A 562 -7.12 -5.05 -7.46
C LEU A 562 -5.74 -4.93 -6.82
N GLU A 563 -5.05 -3.81 -7.04
CA GLU A 563 -3.79 -3.50 -6.36
C GLU A 563 -3.99 -3.39 -4.85
N LEU A 564 -5.08 -2.77 -4.43
CA LEU A 564 -5.51 -2.67 -3.04
C LEU A 564 -5.77 -4.02 -2.40
N MET A 565 -6.58 -4.86 -3.05
CA MET A 565 -6.85 -6.22 -2.62
C MET A 565 -5.54 -7.02 -2.52
N TRP A 566 -4.65 -6.88 -3.50
CA TRP A 566 -3.35 -7.54 -3.50
C TRP A 566 -2.47 -7.08 -2.34
N ILE A 567 -2.37 -5.77 -2.11
CA ILE A 567 -1.60 -5.24 -0.98
C ILE A 567 -2.21 -5.70 0.34
N GLN A 568 -3.54 -5.69 0.49
CA GLN A 568 -4.19 -6.08 1.74
C GLN A 568 -4.07 -7.58 2.02
N TYR A 569 -4.51 -8.42 1.08
CA TYR A 569 -4.68 -9.85 1.31
C TYR A 569 -3.49 -10.70 0.90
N VAL A 570 -2.53 -10.16 0.13
CA VAL A 570 -1.36 -10.93 -0.33
C VAL A 570 -0.05 -10.37 0.23
N VAL A 571 0.19 -9.06 0.14
CA VAL A 571 1.43 -8.45 0.65
C VAL A 571 1.36 -8.22 2.17
N GLY A 572 0.28 -7.62 2.63
CA GLY A 572 -0.01 -7.25 4.01
C GLY A 572 -0.59 -8.38 4.87
N TYR A 573 -0.81 -9.57 4.28
CA TYR A 573 -1.15 -10.78 5.02
C TYR A 573 -0.02 -11.14 5.98
N ASP A 574 -0.15 -10.65 7.21
CA ASP A 574 0.83 -10.76 8.28
C ASP A 574 0.37 -11.73 9.38
N LYS A 575 1.27 -12.03 10.32
CA LYS A 575 1.04 -12.92 11.46
C LYS A 575 -0.18 -12.54 12.28
N GLN A 576 -0.56 -11.26 12.35
CA GLN A 576 -1.72 -10.81 13.10
C GLN A 576 -3.04 -11.29 12.46
N GLU A 577 -3.13 -11.25 11.14
CA GLU A 577 -4.31 -11.71 10.39
C GLU A 577 -4.37 -13.24 10.30
N GLN A 578 -3.21 -13.91 10.23
CA GLN A 578 -3.11 -15.36 10.40
C GLN A 578 -3.62 -15.82 11.77
N ARG A 579 -3.32 -15.08 12.85
CA ARG A 579 -3.79 -15.39 14.21
C ARG A 579 -5.29 -15.15 14.36
N THR A 580 -5.85 -14.08 13.79
CA THR A 580 -7.30 -13.84 13.82
C THR A 580 -8.07 -14.88 12.99
N LEU A 581 -7.58 -15.27 11.82
CA LEU A 581 -8.14 -16.38 11.03
C LEU A 581 -8.04 -17.72 11.77
N ALA A 582 -6.88 -18.04 12.36
CA ALA A 582 -6.70 -19.27 13.11
C ALA A 582 -7.62 -19.34 14.34
N THR A 583 -7.76 -18.23 15.07
CA THR A 583 -8.67 -18.16 16.22
C THR A 583 -10.14 -18.24 15.80
N THR A 584 -10.53 -17.61 14.69
CA THR A 584 -11.90 -17.67 14.16
C THR A 584 -12.24 -19.06 13.65
N LEU A 585 -11.33 -19.71 12.91
CA LEU A 585 -11.49 -21.07 12.43
C LEU A 585 -11.56 -22.05 13.61
N ARG A 586 -10.68 -21.90 14.61
CA ARG A 586 -10.70 -22.67 15.85
C ARG A 586 -12.04 -22.51 16.57
N ASN A 587 -12.53 -21.27 16.72
CA ASN A 587 -13.81 -21.00 17.38
C ASN A 587 -14.99 -21.59 16.60
N ARG A 588 -14.97 -21.55 15.27
CA ARG A 588 -15.98 -22.19 14.40
C ARG A 588 -15.94 -23.72 14.50
N LEU A 589 -14.76 -24.33 14.51
CA LEU A 589 -14.59 -25.78 14.70
C LEU A 589 -15.08 -26.21 16.09
N TYR A 590 -14.81 -25.43 17.13
CA TYR A 590 -15.36 -25.68 18.47
C TYR A 590 -16.87 -25.51 18.54
N ALA A 591 -17.44 -24.52 17.83
CA ALA A 591 -18.89 -24.34 17.73
C ALA A 591 -19.55 -25.51 17.00
N TYR A 592 -18.98 -25.96 15.88
CA TYR A 592 -19.47 -27.13 15.13
C TYR A 592 -19.36 -28.42 15.96
N ARG A 593 -18.23 -28.65 16.64
CA ARG A 593 -18.06 -29.79 17.54
C ARG A 593 -19.09 -29.79 18.67
N ARG A 594 -19.38 -28.62 19.26
CA ARG A 594 -20.43 -28.48 20.28
C ARG A 594 -21.84 -28.72 19.73
N ALA A 595 -22.14 -28.22 18.53
CA ALA A 595 -23.42 -28.46 17.89
C ALA A 595 -23.62 -29.95 17.58
N LEU A 596 -22.56 -30.62 17.14
CA LEU A 596 -22.57 -32.04 16.81
C LEU A 596 -22.66 -32.92 18.07
N SER A 597 -21.96 -32.56 19.15
CA SER A 597 -22.11 -33.23 20.45
C SER A 597 -23.51 -33.02 21.04
N ALA A 598 -24.04 -31.79 21.01
CA ALA A 598 -25.41 -31.52 21.47
C ALA A 598 -26.47 -32.25 20.64
N GLY A 599 -26.24 -32.42 19.33
CA GLY A 599 -27.10 -33.23 18.46
C GLY A 599 -27.06 -34.72 18.82
N LEU A 600 -25.87 -35.26 19.09
CA LEU A 600 -25.70 -36.65 19.55
C LEU A 600 -26.31 -36.87 20.94
N ASP A 601 -26.15 -35.92 21.86
CA ASP A 601 -26.73 -35.97 23.21
C ASP A 601 -28.27 -35.91 23.18
N ASN A 602 -28.85 -35.13 22.27
CA ASN A 602 -30.30 -35.11 22.04
C ASN A 602 -30.80 -36.41 21.41
N LEU A 603 -30.02 -37.03 20.51
CA LEU A 603 -30.37 -38.31 19.91
C LEU A 603 -30.29 -39.45 20.93
N THR A 604 -29.25 -39.49 21.76
CA THR A 604 -29.14 -40.47 22.85
C THR A 604 -30.24 -40.25 23.88
N ALA A 605 -30.51 -39.02 24.32
CA ALA A 605 -31.62 -38.72 25.23
C ALA A 605 -32.99 -39.10 24.64
N SER A 606 -33.18 -38.95 23.33
CA SER A 606 -34.42 -39.34 22.66
C SER A 606 -34.53 -40.85 22.48
N ALA A 607 -33.42 -41.54 22.17
CA ALA A 607 -33.35 -42.99 22.12
C ALA A 607 -33.59 -43.61 23.50
N THR A 608 -33.01 -43.06 24.57
CA THR A 608 -33.23 -43.51 25.95
C THR A 608 -34.67 -43.28 26.39
N ARG A 609 -35.28 -42.14 26.05
CA ARG A 609 -36.72 -41.88 26.32
C ARG A 609 -37.62 -42.87 25.57
N TRP A 610 -37.33 -43.11 24.30
CA TRP A 610 -38.06 -44.09 23.48
C TRP A 610 -37.89 -45.52 24.01
N TRP A 611 -36.67 -45.89 24.41
CA TRP A 611 -36.36 -47.20 24.99
C TRP A 611 -37.03 -47.41 26.36
N ASN A 612 -37.04 -46.40 27.23
CA ASN A 612 -37.71 -46.46 28.53
C ASN A 612 -39.25 -46.53 28.35
N ALA A 613 -39.80 -45.85 27.34
CA ALA A 613 -41.21 -45.95 26.98
C ALA A 613 -41.61 -47.35 26.48
N LEU A 614 -40.70 -48.05 25.77
CA LEU A 614 -40.93 -49.41 25.29
C LEU A 614 -40.73 -50.49 26.36
N THR A 615 -39.79 -50.29 27.27
CA THR A 615 -39.46 -51.26 28.33
C THR A 615 -40.28 -51.06 29.61
N GLY A 616 -41.09 -50.00 29.70
CA GLY A 616 -41.94 -49.72 30.86
C GLY A 616 -41.17 -49.30 32.12
N ALA A 617 -39.89 -48.94 31.98
CA ALA A 617 -39.06 -48.51 33.10
C ALA A 617 -39.45 -47.09 33.54
N ASN A 618 -40.28 -47.01 34.59
CA ASN A 618 -40.72 -45.76 35.21
C ASN A 618 -39.59 -45.19 36.08
N PRO A 619 -39.05 -43.97 35.83
CA PRO A 619 -37.96 -43.42 36.65
C PRO A 619 -38.42 -42.86 38.01
N SER A 620 -39.69 -43.05 38.38
CA SER A 620 -40.27 -42.64 39.66
C SER A 620 -40.70 -43.85 40.49
N ALA A 621 -39.73 -44.70 40.86
CA ALA A 621 -39.91 -45.69 41.91
C ALA A 621 -38.77 -45.55 42.93
N GLU A 622 -38.90 -44.57 43.83
CA GLU A 622 -38.28 -44.69 45.16
C GLU A 622 -38.88 -45.93 45.86
N PRO A 623 -38.07 -46.83 46.43
CA PRO A 623 -38.58 -47.82 47.36
C PRO A 623 -38.50 -47.23 48.77
N LEU A 624 -39.63 -46.71 49.28
CA LEU A 624 -39.85 -46.57 50.72
C LEU A 624 -40.29 -47.92 51.29
N LEU A 625 -39.35 -48.69 51.84
CA LEU A 625 -39.62 -49.68 52.88
C LEU A 625 -38.59 -49.50 54.00
N GLY A 626 -39.10 -49.13 55.17
CA GLY A 626 -38.31 -48.83 56.36
C GLY A 626 -37.87 -50.05 57.16
N ALA A 627 -36.83 -49.80 57.95
CA ALA A 627 -36.52 -50.33 59.29
C ALA A 627 -36.59 -51.85 59.52
N ALA A 628 -35.41 -52.47 59.65
CA ALA A 628 -35.09 -53.35 60.77
C ALA A 628 -33.58 -53.34 61.04
N SER A 629 -33.25 -53.08 62.30
CA SER A 629 -31.95 -53.04 62.96
C SER A 629 -31.21 -54.38 63.00
N LEU A 630 -29.89 -54.34 62.80
CA LEU A 630 -28.85 -54.80 63.76
C LEU A 630 -27.51 -54.11 63.43
#